data_AF-A0A1I2J1Z9-F1
#
_entry.id   AF-A0A1I2J1Z9-F1
#
_cell.length_a   1.000
_cell.length_b   1.000
_cell.length_c   1.000
_cell.angle_alpha   90.00
_cell.angle_beta   90.00
_cell.angle_gamma   90.00
#
_symmetry.space_group_name_H-M   'P 1'
#
loop_
_entity.id
_entity.type
_entity.pdbx_description
1 polymer ?
#
loop_
_entity_poly.entity_id
_entity_poly.type
_entity_poly.pdbx_seq_one_letter_code
_entity_poly.pdbx_strand_id
1 'polypeptide(L)'
;EAIVMDFRQRTRHEITRDVRITAAGFAQELVKTAVASLQRAAISDSDPDVVRLFDEVDALVDRFRSHHRELSNARVLRRGNRLARPTDPGVPEPARPFSYVGTYFGAYSDFDAFARGALGFTGRVHPRTDMAGIGLDMHLQRHFWTVEREGTLYAFRLGDEGGEGEAQQAEHVRRLLRARFGDDGVDEALPVYAGKFASVTEFVRDFLWRLPFPTWLLIHVDVTTLGYEWSVDRSIFTLAAGEGKMHVFIRRDPLSHWRYRLPV
;
A
#
# COMPACT_ATOMS: atom_id res chain seq x y z
N GLU A 1 -2.74 0.71 -37.82
CA GLU A 1 -1.68 -0.17 -37.24
C GLU A 1 -0.74 0.54 -36.26
N ALA A 2 -0.27 1.77 -36.54
CA ALA A 2 0.65 2.51 -35.65
C ALA A 2 0.13 2.69 -34.19
N ILE A 3 -1.16 2.98 -34.01
CA ILE A 3 -1.79 3.14 -32.68
C ILE A 3 -1.82 1.81 -31.88
N VAL A 4 -1.96 0.68 -32.56
CA VAL A 4 -2.01 -0.66 -31.92
C VAL A 4 -0.61 -1.13 -31.53
N MET A 5 0.41 -0.81 -32.34
CA MET A 5 1.82 -1.07 -32.02
C MET A 5 2.26 -0.28 -30.78
N ASP A 6 1.89 1.00 -30.69
CA ASP A 6 2.20 1.87 -29.57
C ASP A 6 1.57 1.37 -28.25
N PHE A 7 0.33 0.87 -28.29
CA PHE A 7 -0.33 0.27 -27.11
C PHE A 7 0.37 -0.97 -26.57
N ARG A 8 0.80 -1.88 -27.46
CA ARG A 8 1.52 -3.12 -27.08
C ARG A 8 2.88 -2.80 -26.47
N GLN A 9 3.60 -1.84 -27.06
CA GLN A 9 4.91 -1.42 -26.58
C GLN A 9 4.84 -0.74 -25.21
N ARG A 10 3.85 0.14 -25.00
CA ARG A 10 3.59 0.77 -23.69
C ARG A 10 3.23 -0.25 -22.63
N THR A 11 2.33 -1.19 -22.95
CA THR A 11 1.93 -2.26 -22.03
C THR A 11 3.13 -3.13 -21.63
N ARG A 12 4.00 -3.46 -22.58
CA ARG A 12 5.23 -4.21 -22.30
C ARG A 12 6.15 -3.43 -21.36
N HIS A 13 6.32 -2.12 -21.58
CA HIS A 13 7.12 -1.29 -20.68
C HIS A 13 6.56 -1.23 -19.26
N GLU A 14 5.25 -1.13 -19.07
CA GLU A 14 4.62 -1.18 -17.74
C GLU A 14 4.87 -2.53 -17.05
N ILE A 15 4.66 -3.64 -17.77
CA ILE A 15 4.91 -4.98 -17.22
C ILE A 15 6.38 -5.14 -16.83
N THR A 16 7.31 -4.76 -17.72
CA THR A 16 8.75 -4.83 -17.45
C THR A 16 9.13 -3.99 -16.23
N ARG A 17 8.53 -2.81 -16.08
CA ARG A 17 8.76 -1.98 -14.90
C ARG A 17 8.22 -2.64 -13.63
N ASP A 18 6.99 -3.13 -13.62
CA ASP A 18 6.40 -3.79 -12.44
C ASP A 18 7.27 -4.96 -11.99
N VAL A 19 7.75 -5.76 -12.94
CA VAL A 19 8.69 -6.86 -12.67
C VAL A 19 9.99 -6.33 -12.08
N ARG A 20 10.60 -5.28 -12.66
CA ARG A 20 11.85 -4.70 -12.15
C ARG A 20 11.70 -4.13 -10.74
N ILE A 21 10.63 -3.39 -10.46
CA ILE A 21 10.38 -2.78 -9.15
C ILE A 21 10.13 -3.87 -8.10
N THR A 22 9.29 -4.85 -8.44
CA THR A 22 9.04 -6.01 -7.56
C THR A 22 10.34 -6.77 -7.28
N ALA A 23 11.14 -7.04 -8.31
CA ALA A 23 12.41 -7.75 -8.16
C ALA A 23 13.45 -6.96 -7.37
N ALA A 24 13.56 -5.64 -7.61
CA ALA A 24 14.47 -4.77 -6.87
C ALA A 24 14.11 -4.70 -5.38
N GLY A 25 12.82 -4.51 -5.07
CA GLY A 25 12.34 -4.54 -3.69
C GLY A 25 12.58 -5.90 -3.03
N PHE A 26 12.30 -7.00 -3.75
CA PHE A 26 12.53 -8.35 -3.22
C PHE A 26 14.01 -8.59 -2.91
N ALA A 27 14.89 -8.27 -3.85
CA ALA A 27 16.33 -8.43 -3.68
C ALA A 27 16.86 -7.60 -2.50
N GLN A 28 16.39 -6.36 -2.36
CA GLN A 28 16.80 -5.49 -1.28
C GLN A 28 16.39 -6.05 0.09
N GLU A 29 15.14 -6.49 0.21
CA GLU A 29 14.63 -7.08 1.45
C GLU A 29 15.30 -8.43 1.76
N LEU A 30 15.57 -9.25 0.74
CA LEU A 30 16.29 -10.51 0.91
C LEU A 30 17.69 -10.28 1.48
N VAL A 31 18.43 -9.32 0.93
CA VAL A 31 19.77 -8.95 1.44
C VAL A 31 19.68 -8.48 2.89
N LYS A 32 18.70 -7.63 3.22
CA LYS A 32 18.50 -7.17 4.60
C LYS A 32 18.19 -8.30 5.56
N THR A 33 17.28 -9.20 5.19
CA THR A 33 16.92 -10.37 5.99
C THR A 33 18.13 -11.26 6.23
N ALA A 34 18.92 -11.54 5.20
CA ALA A 34 20.14 -12.33 5.31
C ALA A 34 21.18 -11.66 6.23
N VAL A 35 21.46 -10.37 6.03
CA VAL A 35 22.41 -9.61 6.87
C VAL A 35 21.95 -9.56 8.32
N ALA A 36 20.66 -9.31 8.57
CA ALA A 36 20.10 -9.29 9.92
C ALA A 36 20.22 -10.66 10.61
N SER A 37 20.01 -11.75 9.87
CA SER A 37 20.19 -13.11 10.40
C SER A 37 21.65 -13.37 10.81
N LEU A 38 22.61 -13.01 9.95
CA LEU A 38 24.04 -13.14 10.24
C LEU A 38 24.46 -12.27 11.44
N GLN A 39 23.94 -11.04 11.54
CA GLN A 39 24.20 -10.17 12.69
C GLN A 39 23.68 -10.76 14.00
N ARG A 40 22.47 -11.34 14.01
CA ARG A 40 21.91 -11.99 15.20
C ARG A 40 22.75 -13.19 15.65
N ALA A 41 23.21 -13.99 14.69
CA ALA A 41 24.10 -15.13 14.95
C ALA A 41 25.43 -14.67 15.56
N ALA A 42 26.05 -13.65 14.95
CA ALA A 42 27.31 -13.08 15.43
C ALA A 42 27.20 -12.47 16.84
N ILE A 43 26.10 -11.78 17.15
CA ILE A 43 25.87 -11.20 18.48
C ILE A 43 25.67 -12.29 19.54
N SER A 44 25.01 -13.38 19.17
CA SER A 44 24.68 -14.48 20.09
C SER A 44 25.81 -15.51 20.25
N ASP A 45 26.94 -15.33 19.55
CA ASP A 45 28.02 -16.33 19.43
C ASP A 45 27.48 -17.73 19.08
N SER A 46 26.50 -17.77 18.18
CA SER A 46 25.78 -18.97 17.78
C SER A 46 25.77 -19.12 16.27
N ASP A 47 25.50 -20.34 15.79
CA ASP A 47 25.25 -20.56 14.36
C ASP A 47 23.99 -19.81 13.90
N PRO A 48 23.92 -19.37 12.62
CA PRO A 48 22.71 -18.80 12.07
C PRO A 48 21.55 -19.78 12.12
N ASP A 49 20.40 -19.32 12.61
CA ASP A 49 19.15 -20.06 12.58
C ASP A 49 18.62 -20.14 11.14
N VAL A 50 19.01 -21.21 10.43
CA VAL A 50 18.66 -21.43 9.03
C VAL A 50 17.15 -21.66 8.84
N VAL A 51 16.48 -22.28 9.81
CA VAL A 51 15.04 -22.55 9.73
C VAL A 51 14.28 -21.24 9.77
N ARG A 52 14.61 -20.38 10.75
CA ARG A 52 14.02 -19.05 10.84
C ARG A 52 14.33 -18.19 9.62
N LEU A 53 15.55 -18.25 9.10
CA LEU A 53 15.90 -17.53 7.86
C LEU A 53 15.04 -18.01 6.69
N PHE A 54 14.82 -19.31 6.57
CA PHE A 54 13.95 -19.88 5.52
C PHE A 54 12.51 -19.36 5.66
N ASP A 55 11.94 -19.36 6.86
CA ASP A 55 10.60 -18.82 7.11
C ASP A 55 10.49 -17.32 6.79
N GLU A 56 11.51 -16.53 7.16
CA GLU A 56 11.57 -15.11 6.83
C GLU A 56 11.65 -14.89 5.29
N VAL A 57 12.35 -15.76 4.56
CA VAL A 57 12.44 -15.72 3.09
C VAL A 57 11.14 -16.17 2.43
N ASP A 58 10.46 -17.19 2.94
CA ASP A 58 9.18 -17.65 2.40
C ASP A 58 8.10 -16.57 2.55
N ALA A 59 8.02 -15.94 3.73
CA ALA A 59 7.16 -14.79 3.98
C ALA A 59 7.46 -13.62 3.02
N LEU A 60 8.73 -13.39 2.72
CA LEU A 60 9.15 -12.37 1.76
C LEU A 60 8.67 -12.69 0.34
N VAL A 61 8.81 -13.93 -0.10
CA VAL A 61 8.35 -14.38 -1.43
C VAL A 61 6.85 -14.15 -1.58
N ASP A 62 6.06 -14.54 -0.59
CA ASP A 62 4.61 -14.39 -0.63
C ASP A 62 4.16 -12.92 -0.62
N ARG A 63 4.82 -12.08 0.17
CA ARG A 63 4.60 -10.63 0.17
C ARG A 63 4.84 -10.02 -1.21
N PHE A 64 5.97 -10.33 -1.84
CA PHE A 64 6.30 -9.78 -3.16
C PHE A 64 5.45 -10.38 -4.29
N ARG A 65 4.96 -11.61 -4.16
CA ARG A 65 3.91 -12.16 -5.03
C ARG A 65 2.61 -11.36 -4.91
N SER A 66 2.20 -10.97 -3.69
CA SER A 66 1.03 -10.13 -3.48
C SER A 66 1.20 -8.77 -4.17
N HIS A 67 2.32 -8.09 -3.92
CA HIS A 67 2.61 -6.81 -4.56
C HIS A 67 2.60 -6.90 -6.09
N HIS A 68 3.17 -7.97 -6.66
CA HIS A 68 3.12 -8.19 -8.10
C HIS A 68 1.69 -8.34 -8.64
N ARG A 69 0.84 -9.11 -7.95
CA ARG A 69 -0.58 -9.27 -8.31
C ARG A 69 -1.32 -7.94 -8.20
N GLU A 70 -1.08 -7.18 -7.14
CA GLU A 70 -1.70 -5.88 -6.91
C GLU A 70 -1.32 -4.85 -7.99
N LEU A 71 -0.04 -4.78 -8.36
CA LEU A 71 0.42 -3.94 -9.48
C LEU A 71 -0.23 -4.37 -10.79
N SER A 72 -0.32 -5.68 -11.04
CA SER A 72 -1.00 -6.21 -12.22
C SER A 72 -2.48 -5.82 -12.25
N ASN A 73 -3.19 -5.96 -11.13
CA ASN A 73 -4.59 -5.59 -11.00
C ASN A 73 -4.80 -4.08 -11.18
N ALA A 74 -3.98 -3.25 -10.52
CA ALA A 74 -4.04 -1.79 -10.65
C ALA A 74 -3.81 -1.36 -12.11
N ARG A 75 -2.86 -1.97 -12.80
CA ARG A 75 -2.63 -1.73 -14.24
C ARG A 75 -3.85 -2.11 -15.08
N VAL A 76 -4.49 -3.25 -14.82
CA VAL A 76 -5.70 -3.68 -15.55
C VAL A 76 -6.85 -2.70 -15.31
N LEU A 77 -7.14 -2.34 -14.06
CA LEU A 77 -8.19 -1.39 -13.71
C LEU A 77 -8.00 -0.04 -14.40
N ARG A 78 -6.74 0.45 -14.45
CA ARG A 78 -6.42 1.75 -15.04
C ARG A 78 -6.40 1.78 -16.56
N ARG A 79 -6.39 0.62 -17.24
CA ARG A 79 -6.54 0.59 -18.71
C ARG A 79 -7.85 1.25 -19.15
N GLY A 80 -8.93 1.10 -18.39
CA GLY A 80 -10.22 1.73 -18.67
C GLY A 80 -10.18 3.26 -18.56
N ASN A 81 -9.31 3.82 -17.72
CA ASN A 81 -9.23 5.25 -17.43
C ASN A 81 -8.32 6.03 -18.40
N ARG A 82 -7.65 5.34 -19.34
CA ARG A 82 -6.64 5.93 -20.23
C ARG A 82 -7.18 7.00 -21.18
N LEU A 83 -8.43 6.89 -21.59
CA LEU A 83 -9.05 7.80 -22.55
C LEU A 83 -9.75 9.00 -21.89
N ALA A 84 -9.89 8.98 -20.56
CA ALA A 84 -10.76 9.91 -19.84
C ALA A 84 -10.02 11.11 -19.22
N ARG A 85 -8.68 11.08 -19.11
CA ARG A 85 -7.93 12.17 -18.48
C ARG A 85 -7.27 13.09 -19.51
N PRO A 86 -7.58 14.40 -19.49
CA PRO A 86 -6.79 15.40 -20.19
C PRO A 86 -5.33 15.32 -19.71
N THR A 87 -4.37 15.36 -20.64
CA THR A 87 -2.95 15.45 -20.30
C THR A 87 -2.70 16.79 -19.63
N ASP A 88 -2.23 16.77 -18.38
CA ASP A 88 -1.81 17.96 -17.67
C ASP A 88 -0.63 18.63 -18.42
N PRO A 89 -0.74 19.92 -18.79
CA PRO A 89 0.31 20.64 -19.51
C PRO A 89 1.62 20.76 -18.73
N GLY A 90 1.59 20.60 -17.41
CA GLY A 90 2.78 20.58 -16.54
C GLY A 90 3.64 19.31 -16.63
N VAL A 91 3.19 18.28 -17.36
CA VAL A 91 3.93 17.00 -17.48
C VAL A 91 4.99 17.08 -18.60
N PRO A 92 6.27 16.80 -18.29
CA PRO A 92 7.34 16.73 -19.30
C PRO A 92 7.05 15.71 -20.39
N GLU A 93 7.50 15.98 -21.62
CA GLU A 93 7.23 15.15 -22.80
C GLU A 93 7.52 13.65 -22.61
N PRO A 94 8.65 13.22 -22.02
CA PRO A 94 8.93 11.80 -21.78
C PRO A 94 7.92 11.11 -20.83
N ALA A 95 7.26 11.91 -19.99
CA ALA A 95 6.34 11.44 -18.95
C ALA A 95 4.86 11.56 -19.35
N ARG A 96 4.53 12.38 -20.37
CA ARG A 96 3.15 12.59 -20.85
C ARG A 96 2.37 11.32 -21.15
N PRO A 97 2.97 10.26 -21.75
CA PRO A 97 2.25 9.01 -21.98
C PRO A 97 1.71 8.34 -20.72
N PHE A 98 2.20 8.72 -19.54
CA PHE A 98 1.81 8.15 -18.24
C PHE A 98 0.96 9.10 -17.40
N SER A 99 0.58 10.28 -17.92
CA SER A 99 -0.26 11.26 -17.20
C SER A 99 -1.61 10.71 -16.74
N TYR A 100 -2.17 9.69 -17.41
CA TYR A 100 -3.41 9.04 -17.00
C TYR A 100 -3.32 8.35 -15.63
N VAL A 101 -2.11 8.04 -15.17
CA VAL A 101 -1.85 7.28 -13.96
C VAL A 101 -2.21 8.06 -12.69
N GLY A 102 -1.99 9.38 -12.69
CA GLY A 102 -2.06 10.19 -11.47
C GLY A 102 -1.66 11.64 -11.70
N THR A 103 -1.67 12.42 -10.62
CA THR A 103 -1.18 13.80 -10.65
C THR A 103 0.35 13.77 -10.74
N TYR A 104 0.93 14.49 -11.70
CA TYR A 104 2.38 14.56 -11.81
C TYR A 104 2.98 15.15 -10.53
N PHE A 105 3.96 14.45 -9.97
CA PHE A 105 4.59 14.81 -8.71
C PHE A 105 5.99 15.38 -8.91
N GLY A 106 6.72 14.90 -9.91
CA GLY A 106 8.04 15.44 -10.24
C GLY A 106 8.92 14.48 -11.02
N ALA A 107 10.12 14.95 -11.31
CA ALA A 107 11.21 14.20 -11.92
C ALA A 107 12.38 14.13 -10.93
N TYR A 108 12.97 12.96 -10.81
CA TYR A 108 14.01 12.64 -9.84
C TYR A 108 15.13 11.85 -10.51
N SER A 109 16.35 11.94 -9.97
CA SER A 109 17.48 11.13 -10.47
C SER A 109 17.29 9.64 -10.19
N ASP A 110 16.67 9.30 -9.08
CA ASP A 110 16.55 7.94 -8.55
C ASP A 110 15.47 7.86 -7.46
N PHE A 111 15.31 6.67 -6.87
CA PHE A 111 14.35 6.41 -5.78
C PHE A 111 14.71 7.09 -4.46
N ASP A 112 15.98 7.40 -4.19
CA ASP A 112 16.41 8.10 -2.96
C ASP A 112 15.95 9.56 -3.02
N ALA A 113 16.28 10.26 -4.12
CA ALA A 113 15.84 11.63 -4.36
C ALA A 113 14.31 11.76 -4.37
N PHE A 114 13.63 10.80 -5.01
CA PHE A 114 12.17 10.71 -4.97
C PHE A 114 11.63 10.54 -3.55
N ALA A 115 12.16 9.60 -2.77
CA ALA A 115 11.67 9.33 -1.42
C ALA A 115 11.82 10.55 -0.51
N ARG A 116 12.92 11.30 -0.60
CA ARG A 116 13.11 12.55 0.16
C ARG A 116 12.04 13.59 -0.18
N GLY A 117 11.78 13.79 -1.47
CA GLY A 117 10.73 14.70 -1.93
C GLY A 117 9.34 14.25 -1.46
N ALA A 118 9.05 12.95 -1.55
CA ALA A 118 7.78 12.37 -1.16
C ALA A 118 7.55 12.39 0.36
N LEU A 119 8.57 12.13 1.18
CA LEU A 119 8.47 12.24 2.64
C LEU A 119 8.23 13.68 3.08
N GLY A 120 8.98 14.63 2.51
CA GLY A 120 8.77 16.06 2.78
C GLY A 120 7.36 16.54 2.42
N PHE A 121 6.77 15.98 1.37
CA PHE A 121 5.40 16.28 0.95
C PHE A 121 4.33 15.59 1.82
N THR A 122 4.50 14.30 2.12
CA THR A 122 3.50 13.51 2.84
C THR A 122 3.50 13.74 4.34
N GLY A 123 4.62 14.23 4.92
CA GLY A 123 4.79 14.39 6.36
C GLY A 123 4.72 13.07 7.15
N ARG A 124 4.75 11.93 6.46
CA ARG A 124 4.60 10.60 7.08
C ARG A 124 5.96 10.09 7.56
N VAL A 125 5.96 9.49 8.74
CA VAL A 125 7.09 8.69 9.22
C VAL A 125 7.04 7.33 8.52
N HIS A 126 8.15 6.93 7.90
CA HIS A 126 8.28 5.62 7.28
C HIS A 126 9.08 4.68 8.20
N PRO A 127 8.71 3.38 8.32
CA PRO A 127 9.43 2.42 9.17
C PRO A 127 10.86 2.11 8.70
N ARG A 128 11.19 2.49 7.46
CA ARG A 128 12.52 2.30 6.87
C ARG A 128 13.36 3.56 6.99
N THR A 129 14.66 3.37 7.13
CA THR A 129 15.66 4.46 7.13
C THR A 129 16.39 4.60 5.80
N ASP A 130 16.32 3.59 4.92
CA ASP A 130 16.94 3.63 3.60
C ASP A 130 16.01 4.25 2.55
N MET A 131 16.36 5.44 2.06
CA MET A 131 15.49 6.23 1.18
C MET A 131 15.13 5.50 -0.12
N ALA A 132 16.05 4.78 -0.76
CA ALA A 132 15.74 4.00 -1.95
C ALA A 132 14.65 2.93 -1.67
N GLY A 133 14.71 2.26 -0.50
CA GLY A 133 13.71 1.30 -0.07
C GLY A 133 12.36 1.95 0.25
N ILE A 134 12.39 3.14 0.88
CA ILE A 134 11.18 3.95 1.09
C ILE A 134 10.52 4.29 -0.26
N GLY A 135 11.30 4.71 -1.25
CA GLY A 135 10.79 5.04 -2.57
C GLY A 135 10.17 3.83 -3.29
N LEU A 136 10.80 2.66 -3.16
CA LEU A 136 10.23 1.40 -3.66
C LEU A 136 8.92 1.04 -2.95
N ASP A 137 8.88 1.15 -1.62
CA ASP A 137 7.67 0.85 -0.84
C ASP A 137 6.53 1.80 -1.21
N MET A 138 6.80 3.09 -1.38
CA MET A 138 5.81 4.06 -1.86
C MET A 138 5.21 3.69 -3.23
N HIS A 139 5.99 3.04 -4.10
CA HIS A 139 5.49 2.50 -5.36
C HIS A 139 4.67 1.22 -5.15
N LEU A 140 5.22 0.24 -4.42
CA LEU A 140 4.61 -1.06 -4.17
C LEU A 140 3.27 -0.93 -3.43
N GLN A 141 3.19 0.02 -2.49
CA GLN A 141 1.99 0.36 -1.73
C GLN A 141 1.02 1.27 -2.50
N ARG A 142 1.36 1.66 -3.73
CA ARG A 142 0.53 2.47 -4.63
C ARG A 142 0.22 3.87 -4.09
N HIS A 143 1.08 4.45 -3.27
CA HIS A 143 1.02 5.88 -2.95
C HIS A 143 1.49 6.73 -4.12
N PHE A 144 2.52 6.23 -4.80
CA PHE A 144 3.06 6.82 -6.00
C PHE A 144 3.19 5.77 -7.07
N TRP A 145 3.26 6.24 -8.30
CA TRP A 145 3.61 5.44 -9.43
C TRP A 145 4.77 6.08 -10.14
N THR A 146 5.85 5.32 -10.23
CA THR A 146 7.09 5.80 -10.81
C THR A 146 7.30 5.16 -12.18
N VAL A 147 7.94 5.91 -13.08
CA VAL A 147 8.32 5.47 -14.41
C VAL A 147 9.71 6.02 -14.69
N GLU A 148 10.64 5.15 -15.04
CA GLU A 148 11.97 5.57 -15.48
C GLU A 148 11.98 5.74 -17.00
N ARG A 149 12.42 6.92 -17.47
CA ARG A 149 12.67 7.22 -18.88
C ARG A 149 13.93 8.05 -19.00
N GLU A 150 14.84 7.63 -19.87
CA GLU A 150 16.06 8.39 -20.19
C GLU A 150 16.88 8.73 -18.93
N GLY A 151 16.99 7.77 -18.00
CA GLY A 151 17.71 7.95 -16.74
C GLY A 151 17.02 8.87 -15.71
N THR A 152 15.79 9.31 -15.98
CA THR A 152 14.99 10.13 -15.07
C THR A 152 13.81 9.33 -14.52
N LEU A 153 13.63 9.35 -13.20
CA LEU A 153 12.50 8.78 -12.51
C LEU A 153 11.36 9.81 -12.41
N TYR A 154 10.33 9.61 -13.21
CA TYR A 154 9.12 10.41 -13.16
C TYR A 154 8.14 9.81 -12.17
N ALA A 155 7.70 10.60 -11.20
CA ALA A 155 6.73 10.18 -10.20
C ALA A 155 5.38 10.82 -10.47
N PHE A 156 4.34 10.00 -10.37
CA PHE A 156 2.96 10.41 -10.37
C PHE A 156 2.39 10.07 -9.01
N ARG A 157 1.91 11.09 -8.30
CA ARG A 157 1.09 10.83 -7.12
C ARG A 157 -0.15 10.14 -7.62
N LEU A 158 -0.36 8.94 -7.11
CA LEU A 158 -1.67 8.35 -7.23
C LEU A 158 -2.51 9.24 -6.34
N GLY A 159 -3.27 10.15 -6.97
CA GLY A 159 -4.39 10.73 -6.25
C GLY A 159 -5.09 9.54 -5.65
N ASP A 160 -5.46 9.63 -4.37
CA ASP A 160 -6.52 8.76 -3.88
C ASP A 160 -7.53 8.74 -5.02
N GLU A 161 -7.87 7.57 -5.54
CA GLU A 161 -8.81 7.48 -6.67
C GLU A 161 -10.18 8.09 -6.27
N GLY A 162 -10.28 8.69 -5.08
CA GLY A 162 -11.28 9.61 -4.61
C GLY A 162 -11.00 11.14 -4.59
N GLY A 163 -10.18 11.76 -5.44
CA GLY A 163 -10.25 13.26 -5.49
C GLY A 163 -11.69 13.80 -5.67
N GLU A 164 -12.47 13.18 -6.56
CA GLU A 164 -13.94 13.33 -6.62
C GLU A 164 -14.67 12.19 -5.91
N GLY A 165 -14.11 10.98 -5.92
CA GLY A 165 -14.71 9.79 -5.30
C GLY A 165 -14.63 9.73 -3.77
N GLU A 166 -13.72 10.44 -3.11
CA GLU A 166 -13.48 10.54 -1.65
C GLU A 166 -14.33 11.68 -1.11
N ALA A 167 -14.51 12.78 -1.86
CA ALA A 167 -15.55 13.75 -1.55
C ALA A 167 -16.95 13.10 -1.68
N GLN A 168 -17.20 12.38 -2.77
CA GLN A 168 -18.45 11.62 -2.95
C GLN A 168 -18.58 10.46 -1.96
N GLN A 169 -17.50 9.77 -1.62
CA GLN A 169 -17.50 8.67 -0.65
C GLN A 169 -17.61 9.20 0.78
N ALA A 170 -16.97 10.33 1.11
CA ALA A 170 -17.13 11.00 2.39
C ALA A 170 -18.57 11.48 2.53
N GLU A 171 -19.16 12.06 1.48
CA GLU A 171 -20.57 12.47 1.51
C GLU A 171 -21.52 11.25 1.55
N HIS A 172 -21.19 10.17 0.86
CA HIS A 172 -21.91 8.90 0.96
C HIS A 172 -21.82 8.32 2.37
N VAL A 173 -20.64 8.30 2.98
CA VAL A 173 -20.40 7.84 4.34
C VAL A 173 -21.14 8.72 5.34
N ARG A 174 -21.07 10.05 5.21
CA ARG A 174 -21.86 10.99 6.03
C ARG A 174 -23.35 10.71 5.93
N ARG A 175 -23.87 10.44 4.74
CA ARG A 175 -25.27 10.07 4.53
C ARG A 175 -25.63 8.77 5.23
N LEU A 176 -24.78 7.74 5.10
CA LEU A 176 -24.99 6.44 5.78
C LEU A 176 -24.92 6.58 7.31
N LEU A 177 -23.98 7.37 7.82
CA LEU A 177 -23.83 7.67 9.24
C LEU A 177 -25.03 8.44 9.76
N ARG A 178 -25.44 9.52 9.08
CA ARG A 178 -26.63 10.32 9.43
C ARG A 178 -27.89 9.47 9.44
N ALA A 179 -28.08 8.60 8.45
CA ALA A 179 -29.22 7.70 8.39
C ALA A 179 -29.26 6.69 9.55
N ARG A 180 -28.10 6.30 10.10
CA ARG A 180 -28.00 5.30 11.17
C ARG A 180 -27.94 5.90 12.57
N PHE A 181 -27.32 7.07 12.74
CA PHE A 181 -26.96 7.63 14.04
C PHE A 181 -27.36 9.10 14.21
N GLY A 182 -27.94 9.75 13.20
CA GLY A 182 -28.20 11.20 13.22
C GLY A 182 -26.94 12.04 12.98
N ASP A 183 -27.07 13.37 13.06
CA ASP A 183 -25.96 14.30 12.81
C ASP A 183 -24.85 14.18 13.85
N ASP A 184 -25.19 14.08 15.14
CA ASP A 184 -24.20 13.91 16.22
C ASP A 184 -23.32 12.66 16.03
N GLY A 185 -23.90 11.59 15.49
CA GLY A 185 -23.18 10.35 15.21
C GLY A 185 -22.24 10.45 14.01
N VAL A 186 -22.42 11.42 13.11
CA VAL A 186 -21.46 11.69 12.02
C VAL A 186 -20.18 12.27 12.60
N ASP A 187 -20.30 13.26 13.48
CA ASP A 187 -19.16 13.96 14.07
C ASP A 187 -18.34 13.05 14.98
N GLU A 188 -18.98 12.10 15.67
CA GLU A 188 -18.28 11.08 16.47
C GLU A 188 -17.56 10.04 15.59
N ALA A 189 -18.18 9.61 14.49
CA ALA A 189 -17.70 8.48 13.70
C ALA A 189 -16.69 8.85 12.60
N LEU A 190 -16.80 10.04 12.01
CA LEU A 190 -15.96 10.43 10.88
C LEU A 190 -14.46 10.50 11.24
N PRO A 191 -14.05 11.00 12.44
CA PRO A 191 -12.64 11.00 12.85
C PRO A 191 -12.02 9.61 12.97
N VAL A 192 -12.85 8.58 13.15
CA VAL A 192 -12.40 7.18 13.31
C VAL A 192 -12.63 6.33 12.07
N TYR A 193 -12.94 6.93 10.92
CA TYR A 193 -13.14 6.20 9.67
C TYR A 193 -11.83 5.63 9.12
N ALA A 194 -11.80 4.31 8.89
CA ALA A 194 -10.60 3.59 8.46
C ALA A 194 -10.58 3.23 6.97
N GLY A 195 -11.73 3.30 6.29
CA GLY A 195 -11.82 3.08 4.84
C GLY A 195 -12.95 2.13 4.42
N LYS A 196 -12.92 1.74 3.14
CA LYS A 196 -13.87 0.81 2.50
C LYS A 196 -13.13 -0.46 2.08
N PHE A 197 -13.66 -1.60 2.50
CA PHE A 197 -13.06 -2.93 2.33
C PHE A 197 -14.10 -3.92 1.82
N ALA A 198 -13.68 -5.04 1.23
CA ALA A 198 -14.58 -6.13 0.84
C ALA A 198 -15.02 -6.98 2.04
N SER A 199 -14.23 -7.01 3.12
CA SER A 199 -14.60 -7.72 4.36
C SER A 199 -13.86 -7.17 5.58
N VAL A 200 -14.30 -7.54 6.78
CA VAL A 200 -13.56 -7.28 8.03
C VAL A 200 -12.20 -7.96 7.98
N THR A 201 -12.12 -9.19 7.46
CA THR A 201 -10.88 -9.94 7.33
C THR A 201 -9.84 -9.22 6.47
N GLU A 202 -10.28 -8.61 5.36
CA GLU A 202 -9.40 -7.79 4.52
C GLU A 202 -8.89 -6.57 5.27
N PHE A 203 -9.78 -5.86 5.98
CA PHE A 203 -9.39 -4.73 6.82
C PHE A 203 -8.37 -5.14 7.88
N VAL A 204 -8.61 -6.21 8.63
CA VAL A 204 -7.71 -6.69 9.69
C VAL A 204 -6.34 -7.01 9.12
N ARG A 205 -6.31 -7.70 7.97
CA ARG A 205 -5.07 -7.99 7.27
C ARG A 205 -4.35 -6.69 6.91
N ASP A 206 -4.98 -5.79 6.14
CA ASP A 206 -4.38 -4.52 5.74
C ASP A 206 -3.91 -3.69 6.95
N PHE A 207 -4.69 -3.65 8.03
CA PHE A 207 -4.33 -2.98 9.28
C PHE A 207 -3.07 -3.59 9.91
N LEU A 208 -3.03 -4.91 10.13
CA LEU A 208 -1.89 -5.59 10.74
C LEU A 208 -0.61 -5.47 9.91
N TRP A 209 -0.74 -5.52 8.59
CA TRP A 209 0.38 -5.38 7.66
C TRP A 209 1.02 -3.99 7.66
N ARG A 210 0.34 -2.98 8.20
CA ARG A 210 0.89 -1.62 8.40
C ARG A 210 1.59 -1.45 9.74
N LEU A 211 1.45 -2.40 10.66
CA LEU A 211 2.09 -2.36 11.96
C LEU A 211 3.55 -2.82 11.87
N PRO A 212 4.42 -2.35 12.78
CA PRO A 212 5.82 -2.75 12.80
C PRO A 212 6.02 -4.16 13.40
N PHE A 213 5.07 -5.08 13.20
CA PHE A 213 5.21 -6.46 13.67
C PHE A 213 6.04 -7.28 12.66
N PRO A 214 6.88 -8.22 13.15
CA PRO A 214 7.52 -9.19 12.27
C PRO A 214 6.46 -9.99 11.48
N THR A 215 6.65 -10.13 10.17
CA THR A 215 5.67 -10.80 9.30
C THR A 215 5.39 -12.25 9.72
N TRP A 216 6.39 -12.97 10.24
CA TRP A 216 6.21 -14.34 10.75
C TRP A 216 5.17 -14.40 11.87
N LEU A 217 5.09 -13.38 12.72
CA LEU A 217 4.07 -13.30 13.77
C LEU A 217 2.68 -13.16 13.16
N LEU A 218 2.56 -12.41 12.06
CA LEU A 218 1.30 -12.15 11.36
C LEU A 218 0.77 -13.38 10.60
N ILE A 219 1.64 -14.31 10.19
CA ILE A 219 1.25 -15.54 9.47
C ILE A 219 0.46 -16.48 10.39
N HIS A 220 0.74 -16.46 11.68
CA HIS A 220 0.04 -17.28 12.67
C HIS A 220 -1.24 -16.62 13.21
N VAL A 221 -1.52 -15.37 12.83
CA VAL A 221 -2.74 -14.69 13.25
C VAL A 221 -3.92 -15.18 12.41
N ASP A 222 -4.90 -15.78 13.06
CA ASP A 222 -6.22 -15.98 12.46
C ASP A 222 -6.93 -14.63 12.33
N VAL A 223 -6.69 -13.96 11.21
CA VAL A 223 -7.26 -12.64 10.88
C VAL A 223 -8.78 -12.63 10.85
N THR A 224 -9.44 -13.78 10.64
CA THR A 224 -10.89 -13.88 10.64
C THR A 224 -11.42 -13.87 12.07
N THR A 225 -10.85 -14.71 12.93
CA THR A 225 -11.17 -14.74 14.37
C THR A 225 -10.87 -13.39 15.01
N LEU A 226 -9.72 -12.79 14.70
CA LEU A 226 -9.35 -11.48 15.23
C LEU A 226 -10.31 -10.37 14.77
N GLY A 227 -10.71 -10.37 13.50
CA GLY A 227 -11.71 -9.44 12.99
C GLY A 227 -13.07 -9.58 13.66
N TYR A 228 -13.46 -10.82 13.96
CA TYR A 228 -14.65 -11.11 14.75
C TYR A 228 -14.53 -10.58 16.18
N GLU A 229 -13.41 -10.84 16.86
CA GLU A 229 -13.13 -10.33 18.20
C GLU A 229 -13.20 -8.80 18.27
N TRP A 230 -12.54 -8.10 17.34
CA TRP A 230 -12.57 -6.63 17.23
C TRP A 230 -13.98 -6.07 16.95
N SER A 231 -14.84 -6.87 16.33
CA SER A 231 -16.23 -6.49 16.09
C SER A 231 -17.08 -6.68 17.35
N VAL A 232 -16.85 -7.79 18.08
CA VAL A 232 -17.57 -8.14 19.31
C VAL A 232 -17.21 -7.20 20.46
N ASP A 233 -15.94 -6.86 20.63
CA ASP A 233 -15.46 -5.93 21.67
C ASP A 233 -15.72 -4.45 21.34
N ARG A 234 -16.24 -4.18 20.14
CA ARG A 234 -16.54 -2.85 19.59
C ARG A 234 -15.30 -1.97 19.36
N SER A 235 -14.12 -2.57 19.22
CA SER A 235 -12.92 -1.88 18.73
C SER A 235 -13.13 -1.36 17.33
N ILE A 236 -13.86 -2.10 16.49
CA ILE A 236 -14.32 -1.64 15.19
C ILE A 236 -15.84 -1.72 15.05
N PHE A 237 -16.39 -0.94 14.13
CA PHE A 237 -17.74 -1.16 13.61
C PHE A 237 -17.80 -0.90 12.11
N THR A 238 -18.89 -1.37 11.50
CA THR A 238 -18.97 -1.44 10.05
C THR A 238 -20.33 -1.02 9.50
N LEU A 239 -20.33 -0.44 8.30
CA LEU A 239 -21.53 -0.09 7.54
C LEU A 239 -21.46 -0.73 6.16
N ALA A 240 -22.56 -1.32 5.69
CA ALA A 240 -22.62 -1.84 4.33
C ALA A 240 -22.47 -0.68 3.32
N ALA A 241 -21.64 -0.89 2.31
CA ALA A 241 -21.29 0.11 1.29
C ALA A 241 -21.88 -0.21 -0.10
N GLY A 242 -22.78 -1.19 -0.18
CA GLY A 242 -23.24 -1.79 -1.44
C GLY A 242 -22.21 -2.74 -2.07
N GLU A 243 -22.65 -3.56 -3.04
CA GLU A 243 -21.79 -4.45 -3.86
C GLU A 243 -20.91 -5.42 -3.04
N GLY A 244 -21.37 -5.83 -1.86
CA GLY A 244 -20.59 -6.72 -0.97
C GLY A 244 -19.39 -6.06 -0.32
N LYS A 245 -19.29 -4.72 -0.32
CA LYS A 245 -18.26 -3.96 0.39
C LYS A 245 -18.81 -3.34 1.68
N MET A 246 -17.90 -2.95 2.56
CA MET A 246 -18.20 -2.34 3.86
C MET A 246 -17.25 -1.20 4.21
N HIS A 247 -17.79 -0.16 4.83
CA HIS A 247 -17.05 0.89 5.50
C HIS A 247 -16.67 0.41 6.90
N VAL A 248 -15.41 0.61 7.31
CA VAL A 248 -14.88 0.20 8.61
C VAL A 248 -14.44 1.44 9.38
N PHE A 249 -14.68 1.43 10.69
CA PHE A 249 -14.37 2.51 11.61
C PHE A 249 -13.73 1.94 12.88
N ILE A 250 -12.69 2.60 13.41
CA ILE A 250 -11.89 2.14 14.56
C ILE A 250 -12.21 2.99 15.80
N ARG A 251 -13.15 2.53 16.64
CA ARG A 251 -13.59 3.28 17.83
C ARG A 251 -12.55 3.27 18.94
N ARG A 252 -11.76 2.21 19.03
CA ARG A 252 -10.72 2.01 20.05
C ARG A 252 -9.54 1.31 19.39
N ASP A 253 -8.34 1.50 19.94
CA ASP A 253 -7.15 0.79 19.47
C ASP A 253 -7.42 -0.73 19.49
N PRO A 254 -7.53 -1.39 18.32
CA PRO A 254 -7.84 -2.82 18.25
C PRO A 254 -6.76 -3.70 18.87
N LEU A 255 -5.59 -3.14 19.18
CA LEU A 255 -4.48 -3.84 19.83
C LEU A 255 -4.42 -3.58 21.34
N SER A 256 -5.34 -2.80 21.91
CA SER A 256 -5.27 -2.40 23.31
C SER A 256 -5.25 -3.60 24.27
N HIS A 257 -5.91 -4.70 23.90
CA HIS A 257 -5.93 -5.95 24.67
C HIS A 257 -4.72 -6.86 24.40
N TRP A 258 -3.97 -6.64 23.30
CA TRP A 258 -2.75 -7.38 22.97
C TRP A 258 -1.51 -6.84 23.68
N ARG A 259 -1.47 -5.54 23.98
CA ARG A 259 -0.35 -4.91 24.70
C ARG A 259 -0.09 -5.52 26.08
N TYR A 260 -1.07 -6.21 26.66
CA TYR A 260 -0.96 -6.91 27.95
C TYR A 260 -0.68 -8.42 27.83
N ARG A 261 -0.65 -8.98 26.61
CA ARG A 261 -0.56 -10.43 26.37
C ARG A 261 0.67 -10.85 25.57
N LEU A 262 1.35 -9.93 24.91
CA LEU A 262 2.60 -10.24 24.23
C LEU A 262 3.74 -10.28 25.27
N PRO A 263 4.47 -11.40 25.42
CA PRO A 263 5.71 -11.38 26.17
C PRO A 263 6.66 -10.41 25.46
N VAL A 264 7.17 -9.43 26.23
CA VAL A 264 8.23 -8.51 25.78
C VAL A 264 9.50 -9.30 25.50
#